data_AF-A0A1E7DTJ6-F1
#
_entry.id   AF-A0A1E7DTJ6-F1
#
_cell.length_a   1.000
_cell.length_b   1.000
_cell.length_c   1.000
_cell.angle_alpha   90.00
_cell.angle_beta   90.00
_cell.angle_gamma   90.00
#
_symmetry.space_group_name_H-M   'P 1'
#
loop_
_entity.id
_entity.type
_entity.pdbx_description
1 polymer ?
#
loop_
_entity_poly.entity_id
_entity_poly.type
_entity_poly.pdbx_seq_one_letter_code
_entity_poly.pdbx_strand_id
1 'polypeptide(L)'
;MLSASGIKPVVEKDAIETAIEQGQHNSTYRMTVSFKDREQEHVGDLDIYFIVKGFNEGDGNEEIDVYFNVPFFSVHGADGERFMEEAEAMQFIFINFASEIQNVVDQVLDGLYEQYEK
;
A
#
# COMPACT_ATOMS: atom_id res chain seq x y z
N MET A 1 4.88 -11.11 13.94
CA MET A 1 6.01 -10.76 14.83
C MET A 1 5.96 -9.25 15.05
N LEU A 2 6.28 -8.73 16.23
CA LEU A 2 6.47 -7.28 16.41
C LEU A 2 7.86 -6.93 15.84
N SER A 3 7.96 -5.88 15.02
CA SER A 3 9.26 -5.35 14.61
C SER A 3 10.02 -4.83 15.84
N ALA A 4 11.33 -4.56 15.71
CA ALA A 4 12.14 -3.99 16.79
C ALA A 4 11.57 -2.66 17.34
N SER A 5 10.73 -1.97 16.58
CA SER A 5 10.03 -0.73 16.99
C SER A 5 8.70 -0.96 17.72
N GLY A 6 8.20 -2.20 17.82
CA GLY A 6 6.88 -2.47 18.41
C GLY A 6 5.69 -2.10 17.52
N ILE A 7 5.94 -1.80 16.24
CA ILE A 7 4.92 -1.47 15.25
C ILE A 7 4.51 -2.75 14.51
N LYS A 8 3.24 -2.85 14.13
CA LYS A 8 2.70 -3.94 13.31
C LYS A 8 1.84 -3.39 12.15
N PRO A 9 1.96 -3.95 10.93
CA PRO A 9 1.05 -3.67 9.85
C PRO A 9 -0.31 -4.37 10.08
N VAL A 10 -1.39 -3.69 9.71
CA VAL A 10 -2.78 -4.15 9.74
C VAL A 10 -3.39 -3.77 8.40
N VAL A 11 -3.79 -4.78 7.64
CA VAL A 11 -4.33 -4.60 6.29
C VAL A 11 -5.85 -4.52 6.38
N GLU A 12 -6.47 -3.53 5.73
CA GLU A 12 -7.91 -3.58 5.49
C GLU A 12 -8.24 -4.75 4.56
N LYS A 13 -9.36 -5.44 4.79
CA LYS A 13 -9.56 -6.80 4.26
C LYS A 13 -9.59 -6.90 2.74
N ASP A 14 -9.98 -5.84 2.03
CA ASP A 14 -10.26 -5.86 0.60
C ASP A 14 -9.72 -4.58 -0.07
N ALA A 15 -9.19 -4.71 -1.29
CA ALA A 15 -8.84 -3.56 -2.11
C ALA A 15 -10.12 -2.84 -2.58
N ILE A 16 -10.15 -1.51 -2.46
CA ILE A 16 -11.30 -0.69 -2.82
C ILE A 16 -11.03 -0.06 -4.18
N GLU A 17 -11.94 -0.27 -5.15
CA GLU A 17 -11.91 0.45 -6.41
C GLU A 17 -12.06 1.95 -6.15
N THR A 18 -11.10 2.74 -6.64
CA THR A 18 -11.06 4.18 -6.43
C THR A 18 -10.82 4.89 -7.75
N ALA A 19 -11.42 6.06 -7.92
CA ALA A 19 -11.11 6.92 -9.05
C ALA A 19 -9.84 7.72 -8.75
N ILE A 20 -8.79 7.54 -9.53
CA ILE A 20 -7.70 8.52 -9.65
C ILE A 20 -7.85 9.15 -11.04
N GLU A 21 -8.04 10.46 -11.12
CA GLU A 21 -8.10 11.17 -12.41
C GLU A 21 -6.68 11.31 -13.00
N GLN A 22 -6.07 10.22 -13.49
CA GLN A 22 -4.81 10.29 -14.24
C GLN A 22 -4.76 9.30 -15.42
N GLY A 23 -4.85 9.84 -16.65
CA GLY A 23 -4.56 9.12 -17.90
C GLY A 23 -5.62 8.10 -18.35
N GLN A 24 -5.44 7.51 -19.54
CA GLN A 24 -6.19 6.33 -19.98
C GLN A 24 -5.75 5.13 -19.13
N HIS A 25 -6.61 4.69 -18.24
CA HIS A 25 -6.49 3.45 -17.48
C HIS A 25 -7.89 2.87 -17.30
N ASN A 26 -8.00 1.55 -17.24
CA ASN A 26 -9.28 0.85 -17.16
C ASN A 26 -9.93 1.04 -15.79
N SER A 27 -9.14 0.87 -14.73
CA SER A 27 -9.59 0.92 -13.34
C SER A 27 -8.41 1.17 -12.41
N THR A 28 -8.66 1.78 -11.26
CA THR A 28 -7.66 1.93 -10.20
C THR A 28 -8.20 1.32 -8.91
N TYR A 29 -7.37 0.54 -8.23
CA TYR A 29 -7.69 -0.07 -6.94
C TYR A 29 -6.74 0.47 -5.87
N ARG A 30 -7.23 0.63 -4.64
CA ARG A 30 -6.41 1.04 -3.49
C ARG A 30 -6.53 0.02 -2.37
N MET A 31 -5.38 -0.35 -1.81
CA MET A 31 -5.28 -1.07 -0.54
C MET A 31 -4.56 -0.18 0.47
N THR A 32 -5.08 -0.08 1.68
CA THR A 32 -4.43 0.67 2.77
C THR A 32 -3.90 -0.30 3.82
N VAL A 33 -2.61 -0.15 4.15
CA VAL A 33 -1.96 -0.85 5.24
C VAL A 33 -1.75 0.13 6.39
N SER A 34 -2.51 -0.04 7.46
CA SER A 34 -2.39 0.77 8.67
C SER A 34 -1.35 0.19 9.63
N PHE A 35 -0.47 1.04 10.12
CA PHE A 35 0.54 0.68 11.09
C PHE A 35 0.04 1.03 12.49
N LYS A 36 0.11 0.06 13.39
CA LYS A 36 -0.28 0.24 14.79
C LYS A 36 0.87 -0.07 15.72
N ASP A 37 0.95 0.65 16.82
CA ASP A 37 1.97 0.42 17.85
C ASP A 37 1.60 -0.75 18.79
N ARG A 38 2.31 -0.86 19.92
CA ARG A 38 2.06 -1.89 20.94
C ARG A 38 0.73 -1.69 21.65
N GLU A 39 0.30 -0.43 21.83
CA GLU A 39 -0.95 -0.05 22.48
C GLU A 39 -2.16 -0.09 21.54
N GLN A 40 -1.94 -0.47 20.27
CA GLN A 40 -2.94 -0.47 19.20
C GLN A 40 -3.32 0.93 18.70
N GLU A 41 -2.52 1.93 19.04
CA GLU A 41 -2.66 3.29 18.52
C GLU A 41 -2.21 3.32 17.06
N HIS A 42 -2.91 4.13 16.26
CA HIS A 42 -2.64 4.28 14.84
C HIS A 42 -1.48 5.24 14.65
N VAL A 43 -0.42 4.76 14.01
CA VAL A 43 0.84 5.51 13.85
C VAL A 43 1.19 5.78 12.39
N GLY A 44 0.38 5.35 11.44
CA GLY A 44 0.62 5.66 10.03
C GLY A 44 -0.15 4.78 9.08
N ASP A 45 -0.17 5.19 7.82
CA ASP A 45 -0.77 4.44 6.72
C ASP A 45 0.18 4.36 5.53
N LEU A 46 0.12 3.24 4.83
CA LEU A 46 0.64 3.10 3.47
C LEU A 46 -0.53 2.80 2.54
N ASP A 47 -0.79 3.71 1.61
CA ASP A 47 -1.69 3.45 0.51
C ASP A 47 -0.92 2.81 -0.64
N ILE A 48 -1.45 1.71 -1.16
CA ILE A 48 -0.94 0.97 -2.30
C ILE A 48 -2.00 1.06 -3.39
N TYR A 49 -1.63 1.65 -4.52
CA TYR A 49 -2.51 1.84 -5.68
C TYR A 49 -2.12 0.88 -6.79
N PHE A 50 -3.12 0.26 -7.41
CA PHE A 50 -2.98 -0.66 -8.53
C PHE A 50 -3.73 -0.06 -9.71
N ILE A 51 -3.00 0.35 -10.75
CA ILE A 51 -3.56 1.03 -11.92
C ILE A 51 -3.55 0.04 -13.08
N VAL A 52 -4.74 -0.42 -13.48
CA VAL A 52 -4.94 -1.42 -14.53
C VAL A 52 -5.04 -0.71 -15.89
N LYS A 53 -4.22 -1.11 -16.86
CA LYS A 53 -4.14 -0.50 -18.20
C LYS A 53 -4.15 -1.54 -19.32
N GLY A 54 -4.75 -1.21 -20.46
CA GLY A 54 -4.66 -1.98 -21.71
C GLY A 54 -5.47 -3.28 -21.76
N PHE A 55 -5.96 -3.78 -20.64
CA PHE A 55 -6.85 -4.96 -20.60
C PHE A 55 -8.12 -4.70 -21.41
N ASN A 56 -8.54 -5.68 -22.21
CA ASN A 56 -9.69 -5.60 -23.13
C ASN A 56 -9.52 -4.66 -24.34
N GLU A 57 -8.35 -4.05 -24.57
CA GLU A 57 -8.11 -3.16 -25.71
C GLU A 57 -7.53 -3.89 -26.94
N GLY A 58 -7.07 -5.14 -26.79
CA GLY A 58 -6.62 -6.00 -27.91
C GLY A 58 -5.24 -5.66 -28.48
N ASP A 59 -4.59 -4.63 -27.95
CA ASP A 59 -3.29 -4.13 -28.41
C ASP A 59 -2.09 -4.80 -27.71
N GLY A 60 -2.35 -5.70 -26.75
CA GLY A 60 -1.32 -6.51 -26.08
C GLY A 60 -0.45 -5.75 -25.06
N ASN A 61 -0.83 -4.53 -24.70
CA ASN A 61 -0.16 -3.70 -23.69
C ASN A 61 -0.86 -3.77 -22.33
N GLU A 62 -1.15 -4.98 -21.86
CA GLU A 62 -1.82 -5.22 -20.58
C GLU A 62 -0.80 -5.08 -19.44
N GLU A 63 -1.04 -4.13 -18.54
CA GLU A 63 -0.13 -3.79 -17.45
C GLU A 63 -0.91 -3.38 -16.19
N ILE A 64 -0.37 -3.74 -15.02
CA ILE A 64 -0.84 -3.24 -13.74
C ILE A 64 0.32 -2.53 -13.05
N ASP A 65 0.25 -1.20 -12.99
CA ASP A 65 1.23 -0.40 -12.26
C ASP A 65 0.92 -0.39 -10.77
N VAL A 66 1.96 -0.51 -9.93
CA VAL A 66 1.85 -0.40 -8.47
C VAL A 66 2.50 0.89 -7.99
N TYR A 67 1.73 1.74 -7.30
CA TYR A 67 2.18 3.00 -6.73
C TYR A 67 1.99 3.02 -5.21
N PHE A 68 2.96 3.59 -4.51
CA PHE A 68 2.94 3.69 -3.05
C PHE A 68 2.85 5.15 -2.63
N ASN A 69 2.01 5.43 -1.64
CA ASN A 69 1.89 6.73 -1.02
C ASN A 69 1.83 6.57 0.49
N VAL A 70 2.49 7.47 1.22
CA VAL A 70 2.42 7.50 2.68
C VAL A 70 1.69 8.78 3.09
N PRO A 71 0.37 8.73 3.34
CA PRO A 71 -0.39 9.92 3.71
C PRO A 71 0.11 10.55 5.02
N PHE A 72 0.48 9.71 5.98
CA PHE A 72 1.13 10.12 7.21
C PHE A 72 1.83 8.95 7.88
N PHE A 73 2.85 9.26 8.68
CA PHE A 73 3.48 8.32 9.59
C PHE A 73 4.04 9.09 10.78
N SER A 74 3.72 8.67 12.00
CA SER A 74 4.23 9.21 13.25
C SER A 74 4.96 8.14 14.04
N VAL A 75 5.95 8.58 14.82
CA VAL A 75 6.67 7.72 15.76
C VAL A 75 6.78 8.44 17.09
N HIS A 76 6.63 7.68 18.18
CA HIS A 76 6.88 8.19 19.52
C HIS A 76 8.37 8.08 19.85
N GLY A 77 9.02 9.24 20.01
CA GLY A 77 10.41 9.38 20.42
C GLY A 77 10.55 9.85 21.88
N ALA A 78 11.80 10.03 22.32
CA ALA A 78 12.10 10.51 23.68
C ALA A 78 11.55 11.92 23.96
N ASP A 79 11.37 12.73 22.93
CA ASP A 79 10.86 14.11 23.00
C ASP A 79 9.36 14.21 22.67
N GLY A 80 8.66 13.07 22.57
CA GLY A 80 7.23 12.99 22.22
C GLY A 80 6.96 12.48 20.81
N GLU A 81 5.74 12.70 20.33
CA GLU A 81 5.31 12.29 18.99
C GLU A 81 5.95 13.19 17.92
N ARG A 82 6.55 12.54 16.91
CA ARG A 82 7.08 13.22 15.73
C ARG A 82 6.51 12.59 14.47
N PHE A 83 6.04 13.43 13.55
CA PHE A 83 5.72 13.04 12.19
C PHE A 83 6.99 12.86 11.36
N MET A 84 7.05 11.76 10.62
CA MET A 84 8.09 11.48 9.65
C MET A 84 7.78 12.17 8.33
N GLU A 85 8.81 12.67 7.65
CA GLU A 85 8.66 13.05 6.26
C GLU A 85 8.36 11.81 5.40
N GLU A 86 7.67 11.99 4.27
CA GLU A 86 7.22 10.90 3.41
C GLU A 86 8.37 9.95 3.01
N ALA A 87 9.52 10.51 2.62
CA ALA A 87 10.69 9.71 2.25
C ALA A 87 11.29 8.94 3.44
N GLU A 88 11.34 9.53 4.64
CA GLU A 88 11.78 8.85 5.86
C GLU A 88 10.82 7.71 6.21
N ALA A 89 9.51 7.96 6.10
CA ALA A 89 8.47 6.99 6.39
C ALA A 89 8.50 5.81 5.42
N MET A 90 8.63 6.07 4.10
CA MET A 90 8.81 5.01 3.10
C MET A 90 10.03 4.16 3.41
N GLN A 91 11.19 4.77 3.67
CA GLN A 91 12.39 4.04 4.03
C GLN A 91 12.17 3.16 5.26
N PHE A 92 11.58 3.71 6.31
CA PHE A 92 11.26 2.96 7.52
C PHE A 92 10.34 1.77 7.23
N ILE A 93 9.26 1.98 6.49
CA ILE A 93 8.29 0.94 6.16
C ILE A 93 8.97 -0.18 5.38
N PHE A 94 9.67 0.13 4.29
CA PHE A 94 10.28 -0.90 3.44
C PHE A 94 11.49 -1.59 4.09
N ILE A 95 12.21 -0.93 5.00
CA ILE A 95 13.27 -1.61 5.76
C ILE A 95 12.69 -2.64 6.74
N ASN A 96 11.54 -2.34 7.37
CA ASN A 96 11.02 -3.14 8.47
C ASN A 96 9.90 -4.11 8.07
N PHE A 97 9.19 -3.84 6.99
CA PHE A 97 7.93 -4.50 6.63
C PHE A 97 7.82 -4.84 5.14
N ALA A 98 8.90 -4.78 4.36
CA ALA A 98 8.84 -5.04 2.92
C ALA A 98 8.22 -6.41 2.59
N SER A 99 8.49 -7.45 3.38
CA SER A 99 7.88 -8.77 3.15
C SER A 99 6.37 -8.76 3.36
N GLU A 100 5.88 -8.10 4.41
CA GLU A 100 4.45 -7.96 4.67
C GLU A 100 3.76 -7.13 3.58
N ILE A 101 4.39 -6.03 3.14
CA ILE A 101 3.86 -5.21 2.05
C ILE A 101 3.85 -5.99 0.73
N GLN A 102 4.92 -6.74 0.42
CA GLN A 102 4.98 -7.55 -0.79
C GLN A 102 3.88 -8.61 -0.81
N ASN A 103 3.62 -9.29 0.32
CA ASN A 103 2.53 -10.27 0.40
C ASN A 103 1.15 -9.66 0.11
N VAL A 104 0.93 -8.41 0.52
CA VAL A 104 -0.32 -7.68 0.21
C VAL A 104 -0.39 -7.35 -1.28
N VAL A 105 0.71 -6.86 -1.86
CA VAL A 105 0.81 -6.58 -3.29
C VAL A 105 0.53 -7.83 -4.12
N ASP A 106 1.18 -8.95 -3.81
CA ASP A 106 1.03 -10.21 -4.53
C ASP A 106 -0.43 -10.71 -4.49
N GLN A 107 -1.07 -10.68 -3.32
CA GLN A 107 -2.47 -11.10 -3.18
C GLN A 107 -3.44 -10.28 -4.02
N VAL A 108 -3.24 -8.96 -4.09
CA VAL A 108 -4.10 -8.08 -4.89
C VAL A 108 -3.81 -8.27 -6.38
N LEU A 109 -2.54 -8.37 -6.79
CA LEU A 109 -2.17 -8.62 -8.18
C LEU A 109 -2.76 -9.94 -8.67
N ASP A 110 -2.62 -11.03 -7.93
CA ASP A 110 -3.20 -12.33 -8.28
C ASP A 110 -4.72 -12.22 -8.51
N GLY A 111 -5.43 -11.54 -7.62
CA GLY A 111 -6.87 -11.32 -7.75
C GLY A 111 -7.26 -10.46 -8.96
N LEU A 112 -6.46 -9.43 -9.28
CA LEU A 112 -6.69 -8.58 -10.44
C LEU A 112 -6.40 -9.33 -11.75
N TYR A 113 -5.31 -10.08 -11.85
CA TYR A 113 -5.02 -10.90 -13.02
C TYR A 113 -6.11 -11.95 -13.27
N GLU A 114 -6.59 -12.64 -12.22
CA GLU A 114 -7.72 -13.57 -12.34
C GLU A 114 -9.04 -12.90 -12.80
N GLN A 115 -9.21 -11.63 -12.51
CA GLN A 115 -10.38 -10.85 -12.91
C GLN A 115 -10.30 -10.41 -14.37
N TYR A 116 -9.13 -9.96 -14.84
CA TYR A 116 -8.97 -9.30 -16.14
C TYR A 116 -8.41 -10.20 -17.26
N GLU A 117 -7.72 -11.30 -16.97
CA GLU A 117 -7.23 -12.26 -18.00
C GLU A 117 -8.26 -13.34 -18.40
N LYS A 118 -9.55 -13.16 -18.09
CA LYS A 118 -10.63 -14.09 -18.48
C LYS A 118 -11.17 -13.85 -19.88
#